data_AF-A0A2R6RRT7-F1
#
_entry.id   AF-A0A2R6RRT7-F1
#
_cell.length_a   1.000
_cell.length_b   1.000
_cell.length_c   1.000
_cell.angle_alpha   90.00
_cell.angle_beta   90.00
_cell.angle_gamma   90.00
#
_symmetry.space_group_name_H-M   'P 1'
#
loop_
_entity.id
_entity.type
_entity.pdbx_description
1 polymer ?
#
loop_
_entity_poly.entity_id
_entity_poly.type
_entity_poly.pdbx_seq_one_letter_code
_entity_poly.pdbx_strand_id
1 'polypeptide(L)'
;MNASLEIQSVDHVNSGDAGNNEDGKTARENKFFQHLPASEVVEELLILGKTASPILMTTFLMHSKSIISMLFLGRMGKIELAGGSIALAFANITGNSVMKGLCVGMDPICCQAYGAKRWSVITQTYLKTFLLLLIASVPISLLWLNVESVFLRLGQDPVITKVAKAYLLFSLPELVAAAHLNPLRSLLRTQGLNSPATIVATFATTLHLLINYIFVNYLKLGVKGVALSSVCFHFNMNIGLLIYIVLSKVALKPWVGVTTVSMTQGWWPLLSLAIPSACSVCLEWWWYEIVLFLGGLLNNPQSTIGAVGVLIQTTGALYIFPYALSVSISQRVGHELGAGEAARAQRAAIIGIMVAFSYGLTALGLAIALRSEWGKIYTNDPQTLSLIAGALPLLGLAEVGNAPQTSACGVLMGSARPKVGIRVNLAAFYLIGLPVAVLLAFHFQFGFWGLWWGLVAAQYSCAVMMLYSLYQTDWRHQAKRAEELTLAAGDEDVGTNLVP
;
A
#
# COMPACT_ATOMS: atom_id res chain seq x y z
N MET A 1 -81.01 41.69 -0.62
CA MET A 1 -81.60 42.35 0.58
C MET A 1 -80.76 41.90 1.76
N ASN A 2 -79.71 42.66 2.06
CA ASN A 2 -79.70 43.73 3.07
C ASN A 2 -79.91 43.16 4.46
N ALA A 3 -79.14 43.50 5.48
CA ALA A 3 -77.93 44.28 5.70
C ALA A 3 -77.66 44.03 7.21
N SER A 4 -76.47 44.07 7.77
CA SER A 4 -75.73 45.28 8.21
C SER A 4 -74.57 44.71 9.07
N LEU A 5 -73.28 45.00 8.82
CA LEU A 5 -72.51 46.22 9.15
C LEU A 5 -72.47 46.43 10.69
N GLU A 6 -71.32 46.63 11.37
CA GLU A 6 -70.16 47.50 11.15
C GLU A 6 -68.90 46.86 11.79
N ILE A 7 -67.71 46.84 11.17
CA ILE A 7 -66.72 47.89 10.88
C ILE A 7 -66.01 48.43 12.13
N GLN A 8 -64.71 48.12 12.26
CA GLN A 8 -63.70 49.15 12.40
C GLN A 8 -62.39 48.76 11.68
N SER A 9 -62.01 49.66 10.78
CA SER A 9 -60.88 49.69 9.85
C SER A 9 -59.75 50.59 10.37
N VAL A 10 -58.65 50.59 9.61
CA VAL A 10 -57.66 51.66 9.30
C VAL A 10 -56.27 50.99 9.32
N ASP A 11 -55.57 50.64 8.24
CA ASP A 11 -55.13 51.28 6.97
C ASP A 11 -53.59 51.04 6.90
N HIS A 12 -53.08 50.24 5.94
CA HIS A 12 -52.45 50.66 4.67
C HIS A 12 -51.11 51.44 4.85
N VAL A 13 -49.97 51.07 4.24
CA VAL A 13 -49.67 51.11 2.78
C VAL A 13 -48.37 50.31 2.46
N ASN A 14 -48.49 49.36 1.50
CA ASN A 14 -47.70 49.10 0.27
C ASN A 14 -46.15 48.98 0.29
N SER A 15 -45.46 48.15 -0.50
CA SER A 15 -45.68 47.50 -1.82
C SER A 15 -44.67 46.33 -1.95
N GLY A 16 -45.00 45.12 -2.43
CA GLY A 16 -45.22 44.77 -3.84
C GLY A 16 -43.90 44.42 -4.55
N ASP A 17 -43.58 43.14 -4.78
CA ASP A 17 -43.70 42.53 -6.11
C ASP A 17 -43.42 41.00 -6.08
N ALA A 18 -44.09 40.30 -7.00
CA ALA A 18 -44.18 38.86 -7.11
C ALA A 18 -43.11 38.27 -8.04
N GLY A 19 -42.77 37.00 -7.79
CA GLY A 19 -42.37 36.06 -8.84
C GLY A 19 -40.92 36.12 -9.31
N ASN A 20 -40.11 35.15 -8.87
CA ASN A 20 -39.61 34.15 -9.82
C ASN A 20 -38.98 32.97 -9.07
N ASN A 21 -39.60 31.80 -9.28
CA ASN A 21 -38.90 30.52 -9.26
C ASN A 21 -37.82 30.56 -10.33
N GLU A 22 -36.54 30.62 -9.94
CA GLU A 22 -35.46 30.11 -10.77
C GLU A 22 -34.45 29.37 -9.89
N ASP A 23 -34.34 28.07 -10.18
CA ASP A 23 -33.16 27.26 -10.05
C ASP A 23 -32.49 27.15 -8.66
N GLY A 24 -32.99 26.16 -7.91
CA GLY A 24 -32.17 25.35 -7.00
C GLY A 24 -31.06 24.60 -7.77
N LYS A 25 -30.07 25.35 -8.27
CA LYS A 25 -28.73 24.86 -8.54
C LYS A 25 -27.91 25.13 -7.30
N THR A 26 -27.84 24.15 -6.40
CA THR A 26 -26.72 24.03 -5.46
C THR A 26 -25.45 23.97 -6.29
N ALA A 27 -24.84 25.15 -6.49
CA ALA A 27 -23.56 25.28 -7.17
C ALA A 27 -22.56 24.41 -6.40
N ARG A 28 -22.15 23.33 -7.06
CA ARG A 28 -21.05 22.46 -6.64
C ARG A 28 -19.77 23.30 -6.71
N GLU A 29 -19.52 24.13 -5.70
CA GLU A 29 -18.26 24.84 -5.52
C GLU A 29 -17.16 23.81 -5.19
N ASN A 30 -16.73 23.07 -6.22
CA ASN A 30 -15.58 22.18 -6.17
C ASN A 30 -14.30 23.02 -6.08
N LYS A 31 -13.98 23.49 -4.88
CA LYS A 31 -12.82 24.32 -4.54
C LYS A 31 -11.55 23.46 -4.37
N PHE A 32 -11.23 22.60 -5.35
CA PHE A 32 -10.04 21.73 -5.28
C PHE A 32 -8.71 22.50 -5.39
N PHE A 33 -8.73 23.71 -5.97
CA PHE A 33 -7.55 24.57 -6.16
C PHE A 33 -7.74 25.99 -5.63
N GLN A 34 -8.48 26.17 -4.53
CA GLN A 34 -8.44 27.47 -3.86
C GLN A 34 -7.03 27.75 -3.33
N HIS A 35 -6.62 29.02 -3.36
CA HIS A 35 -5.38 29.46 -2.71
C HIS A 35 -5.40 29.05 -1.24
N LEU A 36 -4.63 28.02 -0.91
CA LEU A 36 -4.40 27.61 0.47
C LEU A 36 -3.44 28.62 1.11
N PRO A 37 -3.76 29.17 2.29
CA PRO A 37 -2.84 30.06 2.98
C PRO A 37 -1.55 29.30 3.32
N ALA A 38 -0.40 29.96 3.16
CA ALA A 38 0.91 29.33 3.33
C ALA A 38 1.08 28.65 4.70
N SER A 39 0.47 29.20 5.75
CA SER A 39 0.47 28.62 7.10
C SER A 39 -0.19 27.23 7.14
N GLU A 40 -1.33 27.04 6.48
CA GLU A 40 -2.01 25.75 6.41
C GLU A 40 -1.21 24.73 5.59
N VAL A 41 -0.53 25.19 4.54
CA VAL A 41 0.35 24.33 3.74
C VAL A 41 1.52 23.82 4.57
N VAL A 42 2.20 24.71 5.30
CA VAL A 42 3.32 24.34 6.17
C VAL A 42 2.87 23.41 7.29
N GLU A 43 1.74 23.69 7.93
CA GLU A 43 1.18 22.81 8.97
C GLU A 43 0.96 21.39 8.45
N GLU A 44 0.28 21.25 7.30
CA GLU A 44 -0.03 19.93 6.75
C GLU A 44 1.24 19.20 6.28
N LEU A 45 2.22 19.91 5.71
CA LEU A 45 3.52 19.34 5.37
C LEU A 45 4.25 18.77 6.60
N LEU A 46 4.20 19.48 7.73
CA LEU A 46 4.80 19.02 8.98
C LEU A 46 4.10 17.78 9.53
N ILE A 47 2.76 17.74 9.47
CA ILE A 47 1.97 16.58 9.92
C ILE A 47 2.25 15.36 9.05
N LEU A 48 2.21 15.52 7.72
CA LEU A 48 2.51 14.46 6.77
C LEU A 48 3.95 13.98 6.90
N GLY A 49 4.91 14.90 7.05
CA GLY A 49 6.33 14.57 7.23
C GLY A 49 6.61 13.82 8.54
N LYS A 50 6.04 14.27 9.66
CA LYS A 50 6.16 13.60 10.97
C LYS A 50 5.59 12.18 10.95
N THR A 51 4.56 11.95 10.15
CA THR A 51 3.89 10.66 10.02
C THR A 51 4.62 9.76 9.01
N ALA A 52 5.00 10.29 7.85
CA ALA A 52 5.64 9.55 6.77
C ALA A 52 7.08 9.13 7.11
N SER A 53 7.84 9.94 7.85
CA SER A 53 9.26 9.67 8.13
C SER A 53 9.50 8.34 8.88
N PRO A 54 8.82 8.03 10.00
CA PRO A 54 8.94 6.72 10.64
C PRO A 54 8.48 5.57 9.73
N ILE A 55 7.42 5.77 8.95
CA ILE A 55 6.90 4.75 8.02
C ILE A 55 7.92 4.45 6.92
N LEU A 56 8.57 5.48 6.38
CA LEU A 56 9.63 5.36 5.39
C LEU A 56 10.79 4.55 5.96
N MET A 57 11.27 4.91 7.15
CA MET A 57 12.36 4.20 7.81
C MET A 57 12.01 2.75 8.11
N THR A 58 10.82 2.48 8.65
CA THR A 58 10.34 1.11 8.88
C THR A 58 10.29 0.31 7.57
N THR A 59 9.77 0.90 6.49
CA THR A 59 9.66 0.22 5.19
C THR A 59 11.04 -0.11 4.63
N PHE A 60 12.00 0.81 4.74
CA PHE A 60 13.39 0.58 4.36
C PHE A 60 14.04 -0.55 5.16
N LEU A 61 13.90 -0.54 6.50
CA LEU A 61 14.44 -1.58 7.37
C LEU A 61 13.82 -2.94 7.06
N MET A 62 12.51 -3.02 6.82
CA MET A 62 11.85 -4.25 6.40
C MET A 62 12.38 -4.74 5.04
N HIS A 63 12.65 -3.83 4.10
CA HIS A 63 13.24 -4.18 2.80
C HIS A 63 14.68 -4.70 2.94
N SER A 64 15.47 -4.16 3.88
CA SER A 64 16.83 -4.64 4.14
C SER A 64 16.89 -6.11 4.58
N LYS A 65 15.81 -6.66 5.17
CA LYS A 65 15.69 -8.10 5.47
C LYS A 65 16.01 -8.93 4.23
N SER A 66 15.36 -8.61 3.11
CA SER A 66 15.52 -9.33 1.85
C SER A 66 16.92 -9.14 1.29
N ILE A 67 17.48 -7.93 1.35
CA ILE A 67 18.87 -7.66 0.90
C ILE A 67 19.87 -8.52 1.69
N ILE A 68 19.74 -8.56 3.01
CA ILE A 68 20.60 -9.38 3.88
C ILE A 68 20.45 -10.87 3.52
N SER A 69 19.22 -11.38 3.41
CA SER A 69 19.00 -12.79 3.05
C SER A 69 19.61 -13.14 1.68
N MET A 70 19.48 -12.25 0.70
CA MET A 70 20.08 -12.42 -0.64
C MET A 70 21.61 -12.38 -0.61
N LEU A 71 22.22 -11.57 0.24
CA LEU A 71 23.67 -11.54 0.42
C LEU A 71 24.21 -12.89 0.91
N PHE A 72 23.54 -13.52 1.89
CA PHE A 72 23.96 -14.84 2.38
C PHE A 72 23.78 -15.92 1.31
N LEU A 73 22.66 -15.94 0.60
CA LEU A 73 22.43 -16.87 -0.52
C LEU A 73 23.46 -16.70 -1.64
N GLY A 74 23.79 -15.45 -1.99
CA GLY A 74 24.80 -15.14 -3.00
C GLY A 74 26.21 -15.61 -2.64
N ARG A 75 26.57 -15.56 -1.35
CA ARG A 75 27.84 -16.10 -0.86
C ARG A 75 27.91 -17.63 -0.86
N MET A 76 26.77 -18.32 -0.85
CA MET A 76 26.74 -19.78 -0.89
C MET A 76 27.02 -20.32 -2.29
N GLY A 77 26.43 -19.72 -3.32
CA GLY A 77 26.60 -20.17 -4.69
C GLY A 77 25.52 -19.67 -5.63
N LYS A 78 25.74 -19.88 -6.94
CA LYS A 78 24.81 -19.45 -8.00
C LYS A 78 23.47 -20.19 -7.92
N ILE A 79 23.47 -21.46 -7.52
CA ILE A 79 22.27 -22.31 -7.43
C ILE A 79 21.40 -21.87 -6.27
N GLU A 80 22.01 -21.62 -5.10
CA GLU A 80 21.35 -21.14 -3.89
C GLU A 80 20.74 -19.76 -4.09
N LEU A 81 21.50 -18.86 -4.73
CA LEU A 81 21.03 -17.54 -5.10
C LEU A 81 19.83 -17.61 -6.04
N ALA A 82 19.91 -18.42 -7.11
CA ALA A 82 18.82 -18.55 -8.08
C ALA A 82 17.56 -19.15 -7.43
N GLY A 83 17.69 -20.27 -6.70
CA GLY A 83 16.56 -20.92 -6.05
C GLY A 83 15.96 -20.07 -4.92
N GLY A 84 16.79 -19.37 -4.14
CA GLY A 84 16.32 -18.44 -3.12
C GLY A 84 15.64 -17.20 -3.71
N SER A 85 16.13 -16.66 -4.83
CA SER A 85 15.48 -15.55 -5.54
C SER A 85 14.09 -15.94 -6.02
N ILE A 86 13.95 -17.09 -6.68
CA ILE A 86 12.67 -17.60 -7.18
C ILE A 86 11.72 -17.90 -6.03
N ALA A 87 12.21 -18.50 -4.93
CA ALA A 87 11.41 -18.71 -3.74
C ALA A 87 10.89 -17.39 -3.13
N LEU A 88 11.74 -16.37 -3.02
CA LEU A 88 11.35 -15.07 -2.49
C LEU A 88 10.34 -14.36 -3.40
N ALA A 89 10.55 -14.38 -4.72
CA ALA A 89 9.59 -13.86 -5.69
C ALA A 89 8.24 -14.58 -5.60
N PHE A 90 8.25 -15.91 -5.57
CA PHE A 90 7.04 -16.72 -5.41
C PHE A 90 6.32 -16.42 -4.09
N ALA A 91 7.06 -16.32 -2.98
CA ALA A 91 6.50 -15.95 -1.68
C ALA A 91 5.87 -14.55 -1.69
N ASN A 92 6.50 -13.60 -2.38
CA ASN A 92 5.97 -12.24 -2.53
C ASN A 92 4.67 -12.24 -3.33
N ILE A 93 4.62 -12.97 -4.45
CA ILE A 93 3.47 -13.04 -5.37
C ILE A 93 2.27 -13.73 -4.73
N THR A 94 2.48 -14.88 -4.07
CA THR A 94 1.38 -15.75 -3.62
C THR A 94 1.04 -15.56 -2.15
N GLY A 95 1.98 -15.06 -1.34
CA GLY A 95 1.83 -14.92 0.11
C GLY A 95 1.78 -13.47 0.56
N ASN A 96 2.91 -12.76 0.48
CA ASN A 96 3.04 -11.43 1.07
C ASN A 96 2.08 -10.41 0.45
N SER A 97 1.90 -10.40 -0.87
CA SER A 97 0.96 -9.50 -1.56
C SER A 97 -0.49 -9.69 -1.08
N VAL A 98 -0.94 -10.96 -0.98
CA VAL A 98 -2.29 -11.33 -0.54
C VAL A 98 -2.49 -10.95 0.92
N MET A 99 -1.56 -11.35 1.80
CA MET A 99 -1.62 -11.06 3.24
C MET A 99 -1.58 -9.55 3.50
N LYS A 100 -0.71 -8.83 2.79
CA LYS A 100 -0.61 -7.38 2.91
C LYS A 100 -1.88 -6.71 2.42
N GLY A 101 -2.37 -7.06 1.24
CA GLY A 101 -3.53 -6.43 0.64
C GLY A 101 -4.84 -6.69 1.40
N LEU A 102 -5.04 -7.89 1.94
CA LEU A 102 -6.15 -8.17 2.87
C LEU A 102 -6.04 -7.31 4.14
N CYS A 103 -4.84 -7.18 4.70
CA CYS A 103 -4.60 -6.36 5.88
C CYS A 103 -4.90 -4.88 5.64
N VAL A 104 -4.49 -4.29 4.51
CA VAL A 104 -4.70 -2.85 4.24
C VAL A 104 -6.19 -2.51 4.19
N GLY A 105 -7.09 -3.48 3.94
CA GLY A 105 -8.53 -3.28 4.04
C GLY A 105 -9.05 -2.83 5.40
N MET A 106 -8.29 -3.07 6.49
CA MET A 106 -8.66 -2.59 7.83
C MET A 106 -8.36 -1.12 8.05
N ASP A 107 -7.34 -0.58 7.37
CA ASP A 107 -6.81 0.77 7.60
C ASP A 107 -7.90 1.86 7.51
N PRO A 108 -8.80 1.85 6.50
CA PRO A 108 -9.84 2.87 6.38
C PRO A 108 -10.80 2.85 7.57
N ILE A 109 -11.23 1.67 7.99
CA ILE A 109 -12.16 1.48 9.12
C ILE A 109 -11.49 2.00 10.39
N CYS A 110 -10.26 1.55 10.66
CA CYS A 110 -9.53 1.93 11.88
C CYS A 110 -9.19 3.41 11.92
N CYS A 111 -8.77 4.03 10.82
CA CYS A 111 -8.47 5.47 10.78
C CYS A 111 -9.73 6.31 10.99
N GLN A 112 -10.83 5.98 10.30
CA GLN A 112 -12.09 6.71 10.47
C GLN A 112 -12.67 6.50 11.88
N ALA A 113 -12.59 5.28 12.43
CA ALA A 113 -12.98 5.00 13.81
C ALA A 113 -12.13 5.78 14.81
N TYR A 114 -10.82 5.92 14.55
CA TYR A 114 -9.94 6.72 15.39
C TYR A 114 -10.34 8.21 15.39
N GLY A 115 -10.61 8.78 14.21
CA GLY A 115 -11.13 10.15 14.08
C GLY A 115 -12.47 10.35 14.81
N ALA A 116 -13.36 9.36 14.71
CA ALA A 116 -14.66 9.34 15.39
C ALA A 116 -14.57 8.96 16.89
N LYS A 117 -13.37 8.68 17.42
CA LYS A 117 -13.12 8.23 18.80
C LYS A 117 -13.84 6.93 19.19
N ARG A 118 -14.05 6.03 18.23
CA ARG A 118 -14.71 4.72 18.42
C ARG A 118 -13.69 3.60 18.59
N TRP A 119 -13.11 3.51 19.78
CA TRP A 119 -11.98 2.61 20.06
C TRP A 119 -12.34 1.12 19.94
N SER A 120 -13.55 0.73 20.29
CA SER A 120 -14.05 -0.65 20.16
C SER A 120 -14.02 -1.13 18.71
N VAL A 121 -14.41 -0.28 17.75
CA VAL A 121 -14.38 -0.62 16.32
C VAL A 121 -12.96 -0.94 15.85
N ILE A 122 -11.96 -0.23 16.37
CA ILE A 122 -10.55 -0.45 16.02
C ILE A 122 -10.09 -1.83 16.51
N THR A 123 -10.36 -2.16 17.77
CA THR A 123 -9.94 -3.44 18.36
C THR A 123 -10.68 -4.63 17.74
N GLN A 124 -11.99 -4.50 17.48
CA GLN A 124 -12.78 -5.50 16.78
C GLN A 124 -12.27 -5.73 15.35
N THR A 125 -12.01 -4.65 14.60
CA THR A 125 -11.50 -4.76 13.22
C THR A 125 -10.11 -5.40 13.20
N TYR A 126 -9.24 -5.09 14.17
CA TYR A 126 -7.95 -5.75 14.33
C TYR A 126 -8.10 -7.27 14.51
N LEU A 127 -8.96 -7.72 15.42
CA LEU A 127 -9.16 -9.15 15.69
C LEU A 127 -9.72 -9.89 14.48
N LYS A 128 -10.73 -9.32 13.81
CA LYS A 128 -11.30 -9.88 12.57
C LYS A 128 -10.24 -9.96 11.47
N THR A 129 -9.39 -8.95 11.34
CA THR A 129 -8.30 -8.95 10.35
C THR A 129 -7.24 -9.99 10.69
N PHE A 130 -6.86 -10.15 11.96
CA PHE A 130 -5.95 -11.20 12.39
C PHE A 130 -6.48 -12.59 12.04
N LEU A 131 -7.75 -12.87 12.35
CA LEU A 131 -8.40 -14.13 11.97
C LEU A 131 -8.48 -14.32 10.46
N LEU A 132 -8.83 -13.27 9.71
CA LEU A 132 -8.88 -13.29 8.25
C LEU A 132 -7.51 -13.71 7.65
N LEU A 133 -6.43 -13.15 8.17
CA LEU A 133 -5.09 -13.46 7.71
C LEU A 133 -4.63 -14.86 8.11
N LEU A 134 -5.03 -15.37 9.29
CA LEU A 134 -4.82 -16.77 9.64
C LEU A 134 -5.55 -17.71 8.67
N ILE A 135 -6.81 -17.41 8.33
CA ILE A 135 -7.56 -18.20 7.34
C ILE A 135 -6.87 -18.14 5.98
N ALA A 136 -6.44 -16.96 5.52
CA ALA A 136 -5.73 -16.79 4.26
C ALA A 136 -4.37 -17.51 4.23
N SER A 137 -3.70 -17.65 5.38
CA SER A 137 -2.42 -18.36 5.47
C SER A 137 -2.52 -19.86 5.15
N VAL A 138 -3.70 -20.48 5.35
CA VAL A 138 -3.93 -21.90 5.10
C VAL A 138 -3.79 -22.27 3.61
N PRO A 139 -4.54 -21.67 2.66
CA PRO A 139 -4.38 -21.97 1.24
C PRO A 139 -2.98 -21.59 0.72
N ILE A 140 -2.37 -20.52 1.24
CA ILE A 140 -0.99 -20.15 0.88
C ILE A 140 -0.01 -21.26 1.32
N SER A 141 -0.16 -21.77 2.55
CA SER A 141 0.66 -22.86 3.07
C SER A 141 0.50 -24.13 2.24
N LEU A 142 -0.73 -24.49 1.87
CA LEU A 142 -1.01 -25.64 1.00
C LEU A 142 -0.35 -25.49 -0.37
N LEU A 143 -0.34 -24.29 -0.95
CA LEU A 143 0.37 -24.01 -2.19
C LEU A 143 1.89 -24.19 -2.02
N TRP A 144 2.47 -23.63 -0.96
CA TRP A 144 3.92 -23.72 -0.71
C TRP A 144 4.38 -25.14 -0.40
N LEU A 145 3.55 -25.95 0.27
CA LEU A 145 3.80 -27.37 0.49
C LEU A 145 3.93 -28.15 -0.83
N ASN A 146 3.24 -27.70 -1.89
CA ASN A 146 3.23 -28.32 -3.21
C ASN A 146 4.12 -27.60 -4.24
N VAL A 147 4.99 -26.68 -3.81
CA VAL A 147 5.72 -25.79 -4.73
C VAL A 147 6.65 -26.52 -5.71
N GLU A 148 7.23 -27.65 -5.32
CA GLU A 148 8.09 -28.44 -6.22
C GLU A 148 7.33 -28.89 -7.46
N SER A 149 6.12 -29.45 -7.30
CA SER A 149 5.29 -29.84 -8.43
C SER A 149 4.86 -28.65 -9.28
N VAL A 150 4.63 -27.49 -8.66
CA VAL A 150 4.31 -26.25 -9.38
C VAL A 150 5.49 -25.80 -10.23
N PHE A 151 6.69 -25.70 -9.67
CA PHE A 151 7.88 -25.25 -10.39
C PHE A 151 8.29 -26.20 -11.51
N LEU A 152 8.23 -27.51 -11.29
CA LEU A 152 8.53 -28.48 -12.35
C LEU A 152 7.52 -28.40 -13.50
N ARG A 153 6.21 -28.18 -13.21
CA ARG A 153 5.20 -27.96 -14.26
C ARG A 153 5.40 -26.64 -15.02
N LEU A 154 5.97 -25.63 -14.37
CA LEU A 154 6.38 -24.37 -14.98
C LEU A 154 7.74 -24.48 -15.73
N GLY A 155 8.32 -25.68 -15.82
CA GLY A 155 9.55 -25.93 -16.56
C GLY A 155 10.83 -25.45 -15.86
N GLN A 156 10.80 -25.21 -14.54
CA GLN A 156 11.99 -24.83 -13.78
C GLN A 156 12.97 -26.00 -13.64
N ASP A 157 14.26 -25.66 -13.55
CA ASP A 157 15.32 -26.62 -13.33
C ASP A 157 15.10 -27.39 -11.99
N PRO A 158 15.24 -28.73 -11.97
CA PRO A 158 15.00 -29.53 -10.76
C PRO A 158 15.93 -29.19 -9.58
N VAL A 159 17.17 -28.76 -9.84
CA VAL A 159 18.15 -28.41 -8.79
C VAL A 159 17.76 -27.08 -8.15
N ILE A 160 17.46 -26.07 -8.97
CA ILE A 160 16.93 -24.77 -8.51
C ILE A 160 15.62 -24.96 -7.74
N THR A 161 14.74 -25.83 -8.26
CA THR A 161 13.45 -26.15 -7.64
C THR A 161 13.61 -26.73 -6.23
N LYS A 162 14.56 -27.65 -6.02
CA LYS A 162 14.83 -28.22 -4.68
C LYS A 162 15.26 -27.18 -3.66
N VAL A 163 16.11 -26.23 -4.08
CA VAL A 163 16.52 -25.09 -3.24
C VAL A 163 15.32 -24.23 -2.89
N ALA A 164 14.53 -23.86 -3.89
CA ALA A 164 13.39 -22.97 -3.71
C ALA A 164 12.31 -23.61 -2.82
N LYS A 165 12.06 -24.91 -2.99
CA LYS A 165 11.20 -25.72 -2.10
C LYS A 165 11.70 -25.66 -0.66
N ALA A 166 12.98 -25.92 -0.43
CA ALA A 166 13.53 -25.90 0.92
C ALA A 166 13.37 -24.51 1.58
N TYR A 167 13.60 -23.43 0.83
CA TYR A 167 13.40 -22.08 1.34
C TYR A 167 11.92 -21.85 1.75
N LEU A 168 10.97 -22.15 0.86
CA LEU A 168 9.54 -21.90 1.11
C LEU A 168 8.97 -22.74 2.25
N LEU A 169 9.33 -24.03 2.35
CA LEU A 169 8.89 -24.90 3.43
C LEU A 169 9.35 -24.39 4.80
N PHE A 170 10.60 -23.95 4.89
CA PHE A 170 11.14 -23.38 6.14
C PHE A 170 10.64 -21.95 6.41
N SER A 171 10.02 -21.31 5.42
CA SER A 171 9.36 -20.00 5.56
C SER A 171 7.89 -20.10 5.97
N LEU A 172 7.28 -21.30 6.03
CA LEU A 172 5.87 -21.46 6.42
C LEU A 172 5.49 -20.78 7.75
N PRO A 173 6.31 -20.83 8.82
CA PRO A 173 5.99 -20.13 10.07
C PRO A 173 5.94 -18.60 9.92
N GLU A 174 6.60 -18.03 8.89
CA GLU A 174 6.53 -16.60 8.57
C GLU A 174 5.09 -16.17 8.27
N LEU A 175 4.25 -17.04 7.69
CA LEU A 175 2.86 -16.73 7.37
C LEU A 175 2.02 -16.47 8.62
N VAL A 176 2.21 -17.27 9.67
CA VAL A 176 1.52 -17.08 10.96
C VAL A 176 2.02 -15.83 11.66
N ALA A 177 3.35 -15.60 11.64
CA ALA A 177 3.93 -14.39 12.19
C ALA A 177 3.44 -13.13 11.43
N ALA A 178 3.31 -13.19 10.11
CA ALA A 178 2.79 -12.12 9.27
C ALA A 178 1.30 -11.88 9.50
N ALA A 179 0.51 -12.93 9.73
CA ALA A 179 -0.91 -12.82 10.05
C ALA A 179 -1.16 -11.97 11.29
N HIS A 180 -0.29 -12.06 12.28
CA HIS A 180 -0.34 -11.20 13.48
C HIS A 180 0.35 -9.84 13.29
N LEU A 181 1.55 -9.83 12.69
CA LEU A 181 2.37 -8.62 12.59
C LEU A 181 1.72 -7.52 11.74
N ASN A 182 1.12 -7.91 10.62
CA ASN A 182 0.54 -6.95 9.68
C ASN A 182 -0.58 -6.12 10.31
N PRO A 183 -1.63 -6.73 10.91
CA PRO A 183 -2.68 -5.97 11.55
C PRO A 183 -2.17 -5.25 12.81
N LEU A 184 -1.15 -5.79 13.50
CA LEU A 184 -0.60 -5.14 14.70
C LEU A 184 0.08 -3.81 14.37
N ARG A 185 0.85 -3.79 13.28
CA ARG A 185 1.44 -2.55 12.76
C ARG A 185 0.37 -1.58 12.29
N SER A 186 -0.68 -2.08 11.62
CA SER A 186 -1.80 -1.23 11.22
C SER A 186 -2.51 -0.62 12.43
N LEU A 187 -2.78 -1.41 13.46
CA LEU A 187 -3.39 -0.96 14.72
C LEU A 187 -2.61 0.20 15.34
N LEU A 188 -1.29 0.09 15.47
CA LEU A 188 -0.45 1.17 16.01
C LEU A 188 -0.44 2.41 15.11
N ARG A 189 -0.24 2.20 13.80
CA ARG A 189 -0.20 3.28 12.81
C ARG A 189 -1.51 4.06 12.74
N THR A 190 -2.65 3.38 12.75
CA THR A 190 -3.98 4.03 12.71
C THR A 190 -4.22 4.93 13.93
N GLN A 191 -3.46 4.75 15.02
CA GLN A 191 -3.47 5.63 16.20
C GLN A 191 -2.39 6.73 16.14
N GLY A 192 -1.65 6.87 15.04
CA GLY A 192 -0.51 7.78 14.91
C GLY A 192 0.78 7.29 15.58
N LEU A 193 0.81 6.07 16.12
CA LEU A 193 1.96 5.49 16.81
C LEU A 193 2.91 4.81 15.81
N ASN A 194 3.58 5.61 14.98
CA ASN A 194 4.42 5.08 13.89
C ASN A 194 5.87 4.74 14.31
N SER A 195 6.45 5.51 15.23
CA SER A 195 7.83 5.33 15.71
C SER A 195 8.15 3.98 16.35
N PRO A 196 7.25 3.32 17.13
CA PRO A 196 7.53 2.02 17.74
C PRO A 196 7.95 0.95 16.74
N ALA A 197 7.29 0.91 15.57
CA ALA A 197 7.64 -0.04 14.51
C ALA A 197 9.03 0.23 13.93
N THR A 198 9.46 1.49 13.86
CA THR A 198 10.81 1.85 13.41
C THR A 198 11.86 1.38 14.40
N ILE A 199 11.66 1.65 15.70
CA ILE A 199 12.59 1.26 16.76
C ILE A 199 12.77 -0.26 16.77
N VAL A 200 11.66 -1.01 16.79
CA VAL A 200 11.70 -2.47 16.77
C VAL A 200 12.32 -3.01 15.47
N ALA A 201 12.02 -2.40 14.31
CA ALA A 201 12.63 -2.80 13.04
C ALA A 201 14.14 -2.61 13.03
N THR A 202 14.66 -1.54 13.64
CA THR A 202 16.12 -1.33 13.76
C THR A 202 16.76 -2.48 14.52
N PHE A 203 16.23 -2.83 15.70
CA PHE A 203 16.74 -3.96 16.48
C PHE A 203 16.58 -5.29 15.75
N ALA A 204 15.42 -5.54 15.15
CA ALA A 204 15.15 -6.77 14.42
C ALA A 204 16.10 -6.94 13.21
N THR A 205 16.41 -5.87 12.47
CA THR A 205 17.35 -5.91 11.35
C THR A 205 18.78 -6.19 11.82
N THR A 206 19.24 -5.57 12.91
CA THR A 206 20.55 -5.87 13.48
C THR A 206 20.64 -7.33 13.93
N LEU A 207 19.62 -7.84 14.62
CA LEU A 207 19.54 -9.24 15.02
C LEU A 207 19.47 -10.18 13.81
N HIS A 208 18.77 -9.81 12.73
CA HIS A 208 18.66 -10.62 11.52
C HIS A 208 20.02 -10.91 10.89
N LEU A 209 20.92 -9.92 10.85
CA LEU A 209 22.29 -10.12 10.36
C LEU A 209 23.04 -11.17 11.21
N LEU A 210 22.95 -11.05 12.53
CA LEU A 210 23.59 -11.99 13.47
C LEU A 210 22.98 -13.38 13.36
N ILE A 211 21.66 -13.49 13.31
CA ILE A 211 20.94 -14.77 13.21
C ILE A 211 21.28 -15.46 11.89
N ASN A 212 21.35 -14.73 10.77
CA ASN A 212 21.80 -15.30 9.49
C ASN A 212 23.22 -15.86 9.61
N TYR A 213 24.15 -15.11 10.20
CA TYR A 213 25.51 -15.59 10.41
C TYR A 213 25.53 -16.88 11.25
N ILE A 214 24.79 -16.92 12.36
CA ILE A 214 24.72 -18.11 13.20
C ILE A 214 24.11 -19.29 12.43
N PHE A 215 22.97 -19.12 11.79
CA PHE A 215 22.26 -20.22 11.12
C PHE A 215 22.99 -20.74 9.88
N VAL A 216 23.58 -19.85 9.09
CA VAL A 216 24.25 -20.21 7.83
C VAL A 216 25.70 -20.61 8.07
N ASN A 217 26.48 -19.81 8.81
CA ASN A 217 27.93 -20.02 8.93
C ASN A 217 28.30 -20.91 10.11
N TYR A 218 27.62 -20.81 11.26
CA TYR A 218 27.96 -21.60 12.44
C TYR A 218 27.22 -22.94 12.46
N LEU A 219 25.88 -22.93 12.33
CA LEU A 219 25.04 -24.13 12.32
C LEU A 219 24.98 -24.85 10.97
N LYS A 220 25.52 -24.26 9.91
CA LYS A 220 25.60 -24.85 8.56
C LYS A 220 24.25 -25.29 7.98
N LEU A 221 23.16 -24.59 8.30
CA LEU A 221 21.82 -24.91 7.82
C LEU A 221 21.57 -24.52 6.35
N GLY A 222 22.52 -23.81 5.74
CA GLY A 222 22.44 -23.36 4.35
C GLY A 222 21.20 -22.53 4.06
N VAL A 223 20.51 -22.84 2.95
CA VAL A 223 19.31 -22.12 2.48
C VAL A 223 18.18 -22.17 3.51
N LYS A 224 18.04 -23.28 4.24
CA LYS A 224 17.07 -23.42 5.34
C LYS A 224 17.36 -22.42 6.46
N GLY A 225 18.64 -22.16 6.73
CA GLY A 225 19.08 -21.15 7.69
C GLY A 225 18.66 -19.73 7.31
N VAL A 226 18.72 -19.38 6.03
CA VAL A 226 18.27 -18.06 5.52
C VAL A 226 16.74 -17.92 5.60
N ALA A 227 16.00 -19.00 5.34
CA ALA A 227 14.56 -19.00 5.53
C ALA A 227 14.18 -18.85 7.02
N LEU A 228 14.80 -19.63 7.90
CA LEU A 228 14.54 -19.55 9.35
C LEU A 228 14.96 -18.22 9.96
N SER A 229 16.04 -17.59 9.51
CA SER A 229 16.41 -16.25 9.97
C SER A 229 15.33 -15.22 9.62
N SER A 230 14.73 -15.35 8.43
CA SER A 230 13.61 -14.52 7.98
C SER A 230 12.35 -14.71 8.81
N VAL A 231 12.07 -15.95 9.25
CA VAL A 231 11.02 -16.27 10.23
C VAL A 231 11.33 -15.58 11.56
N CYS A 232 12.55 -15.73 12.09
CA CYS A 232 12.95 -15.09 13.34
C CYS A 232 12.81 -13.57 13.29
N PHE A 233 13.15 -12.92 12.17
CA PHE A 233 12.92 -11.49 11.99
C PHE A 233 11.46 -11.08 12.20
N HIS A 234 10.51 -11.84 11.64
CA HIS A 234 9.08 -11.56 11.82
C HIS A 234 8.61 -11.79 13.25
N PHE A 235 9.09 -12.83 13.92
CA PHE A 235 8.79 -13.06 15.34
C PHE A 235 9.41 -11.99 16.23
N ASN A 236 10.64 -11.55 15.98
CA ASN A 236 11.29 -10.45 16.70
C ASN A 236 10.49 -9.14 16.56
N MET A 237 10.02 -8.84 15.34
CA MET A 237 9.13 -7.71 15.09
C MET A 237 7.81 -7.83 15.88
N ASN A 238 7.18 -8.99 15.86
CA ASN A 238 5.95 -9.25 16.61
C ASN A 238 6.15 -9.05 18.12
N ILE A 239 7.15 -9.72 18.69
CA ILE A 239 7.44 -9.70 20.12
C ILE A 239 7.78 -8.27 20.56
N GLY A 240 8.63 -7.56 19.82
CA GLY A 240 8.97 -6.18 20.15
C GLY A 240 7.77 -5.24 20.15
N LEU A 241 6.86 -5.38 19.17
CA LEU A 241 5.63 -4.57 19.13
C LEU A 241 4.61 -4.98 20.21
N LEU A 242 4.52 -6.26 20.54
CA LEU A 242 3.69 -6.73 21.66
C LEU A 242 4.19 -6.19 22.99
N ILE A 243 5.50 -6.24 23.23
CA ILE A 243 6.12 -5.62 24.41
C ILE A 243 5.78 -4.14 24.48
N TYR A 244 5.91 -3.41 23.36
CA TYR A 244 5.52 -2.01 23.31
C TYR A 244 4.05 -1.78 23.70
N ILE A 245 3.10 -2.55 23.14
CA ILE A 245 1.66 -2.37 23.44
C ILE A 245 1.34 -2.70 24.89
N VAL A 246 1.93 -3.77 25.44
CA VAL A 246 1.71 -4.18 26.85
C VAL A 246 2.17 -3.08 27.81
N LEU A 247 3.35 -2.50 27.55
CA LEU A 247 3.95 -1.47 28.40
C LEU A 247 3.40 -0.06 28.13
N SER A 248 2.83 0.18 26.95
CA SER A 248 2.30 1.49 26.58
C SER A 248 1.04 1.82 27.38
N LYS A 249 0.98 3.07 27.84
CA LYS A 249 -0.21 3.67 28.46
C LYS A 249 -1.14 4.33 27.43
N VAL A 250 -0.67 4.54 26.20
CA VAL A 250 -1.39 5.29 25.16
C VAL A 250 -1.95 4.36 24.07
N ALA A 251 -1.27 3.24 23.79
CA ALA A 251 -1.71 2.32 22.75
C ALA A 251 -2.95 1.54 23.18
N LEU A 252 -3.94 1.46 22.29
CA LEU A 252 -5.08 0.59 22.47
C LEU A 252 -4.63 -0.87 22.59
N LYS A 253 -5.13 -1.54 23.62
CA LYS A 253 -4.87 -2.95 23.89
C LYS A 253 -5.99 -3.78 23.25
N PRO A 254 -5.74 -4.50 22.14
CA PRO A 254 -6.80 -5.14 21.38
C PRO A 254 -7.47 -6.31 22.10
N TRP A 255 -6.86 -6.81 23.18
CA TRP A 255 -7.40 -7.88 24.03
C TRP A 255 -8.31 -7.37 25.18
N VAL A 256 -8.42 -6.07 25.39
CA VAL A 256 -9.30 -5.51 26.42
C VAL A 256 -10.72 -5.38 25.86
N GLY A 257 -11.71 -5.91 26.59
CA GLY A 257 -13.13 -5.85 26.19
C GLY A 257 -13.51 -6.81 25.05
N VAL A 258 -12.71 -7.86 24.83
CA VAL A 258 -13.00 -8.86 23.78
C VAL A 258 -14.17 -9.73 24.19
N THR A 259 -15.21 -9.72 23.35
CA THR A 259 -16.37 -10.63 23.44
C THR A 259 -16.36 -11.62 22.28
N THR A 260 -17.07 -12.75 22.41
CA THR A 260 -17.26 -13.70 21.29
C THR A 260 -17.98 -13.04 20.10
N VAL A 261 -18.90 -12.11 20.38
CA VAL A 261 -19.59 -11.28 19.38
C VAL A 261 -18.60 -10.42 18.59
N SER A 262 -17.63 -9.80 19.27
CA SER A 262 -16.56 -8.98 18.66
C SER A 262 -15.76 -9.71 17.56
N MET A 263 -15.71 -11.04 17.60
CA MET A 263 -14.99 -11.88 16.65
C MET A 263 -15.89 -12.51 15.57
N THR A 264 -17.21 -12.55 15.77
CA THR A 264 -18.13 -13.36 14.94
C THR A 264 -19.12 -12.54 14.10
N GLN A 265 -19.42 -11.30 14.48
CA GLN A 265 -20.38 -10.44 13.77
C GLN A 265 -19.70 -9.32 12.96
N GLY A 266 -20.43 -8.65 12.06
CA GLY A 266 -19.94 -7.46 11.35
C GLY A 266 -18.70 -7.68 10.47
N TRP A 267 -18.63 -8.80 9.75
CA TRP A 267 -17.51 -9.12 8.83
C TRP A 267 -17.60 -8.39 7.49
N TRP A 268 -18.82 -8.05 7.06
CA TRP A 268 -19.04 -7.49 5.73
C TRP A 268 -18.34 -6.14 5.48
N PRO A 269 -18.35 -5.16 6.41
CA PRO A 269 -17.59 -3.92 6.22
C PRO A 269 -16.10 -4.18 5.95
N LEU A 270 -15.47 -5.07 6.72
CA LEU A 270 -14.08 -5.46 6.55
C LEU A 270 -13.85 -6.16 5.20
N LEU A 271 -14.62 -7.21 4.89
CA LEU A 271 -14.45 -7.99 3.65
C LEU A 271 -14.69 -7.14 2.39
N SER A 272 -15.64 -6.22 2.44
CA SER A 272 -15.98 -5.30 1.34
C SER A 272 -14.83 -4.34 0.98
N LEU A 273 -13.89 -4.13 1.90
CA LEU A 273 -12.68 -3.32 1.71
C LEU A 273 -11.43 -4.18 1.52
N ALA A 274 -11.29 -5.26 2.28
CA ALA A 274 -10.13 -6.16 2.25
C ALA A 274 -9.99 -6.90 0.92
N ILE A 275 -11.08 -7.45 0.36
CA ILE A 275 -11.00 -8.19 -0.91
C ILE A 275 -10.58 -7.28 -2.07
N PRO A 276 -11.21 -6.11 -2.30
CA PRO A 276 -10.74 -5.20 -3.35
C PRO A 276 -9.31 -4.68 -3.12
N SER A 277 -8.92 -4.46 -1.85
CA SER A 277 -7.55 -4.05 -1.52
C SER A 277 -6.53 -5.14 -1.83
N ALA A 278 -6.85 -6.40 -1.51
CA ALA A 278 -6.04 -7.57 -1.86
C ALA A 278 -5.83 -7.68 -3.36
N CYS A 279 -6.91 -7.62 -4.14
CA CYS A 279 -6.82 -7.66 -5.60
C CYS A 279 -6.02 -6.47 -6.14
N SER A 280 -6.23 -5.25 -5.62
CA SER A 280 -5.50 -4.06 -6.06
C SER A 280 -3.98 -4.19 -5.85
N VAL A 281 -3.55 -4.63 -4.65
CA VAL A 281 -2.13 -4.84 -4.34
C VAL A 281 -1.55 -5.97 -5.18
N CYS A 282 -2.26 -7.09 -5.34
CA CYS A 282 -1.79 -8.21 -6.14
C CYS A 282 -1.61 -7.83 -7.61
N LEU A 283 -2.60 -7.16 -8.21
CA LEU A 283 -2.54 -6.72 -9.61
C LEU A 283 -1.38 -5.76 -9.88
N GLU A 284 -1.10 -4.85 -8.94
CA GLU A 284 0.06 -3.93 -9.06
C GLU A 284 1.39 -4.70 -9.02
N TRP A 285 1.54 -5.65 -8.09
CA TRP A 285 2.79 -6.39 -7.92
C TRP A 285 3.01 -7.41 -9.04
N TRP A 286 1.96 -8.11 -9.46
CA TRP A 286 2.03 -9.13 -10.51
C TRP A 286 2.36 -8.53 -11.87
N TRP A 287 2.01 -7.26 -12.12
CA TRP A 287 2.35 -6.59 -13.36
C TRP A 287 3.87 -6.52 -13.60
N TYR A 288 4.69 -6.27 -12.56
CA TYR A 288 6.15 -6.26 -12.67
C TYR A 288 6.73 -7.64 -13.02
N GLU A 289 6.13 -8.70 -12.47
CA GLU A 289 6.54 -10.10 -12.73
C GLU A 289 6.15 -10.52 -14.16
N ILE A 290 5.01 -10.03 -14.67
CA ILE A 290 4.63 -10.21 -16.08
C ILE A 290 5.64 -9.50 -16.98
N VAL A 291 6.04 -8.27 -16.67
CA VAL A 291 7.04 -7.55 -17.47
C VAL A 291 8.40 -8.27 -17.44
N LEU A 292 8.82 -8.79 -16.29
CA LEU A 292 10.02 -9.61 -16.18
C LEU A 292 9.94 -10.87 -17.07
N PHE A 293 8.81 -11.57 -17.03
CA PHE A 293 8.55 -12.74 -17.87
C PHE A 293 8.59 -12.39 -19.36
N LEU A 294 7.90 -11.31 -19.78
CA LEU A 294 7.92 -10.84 -21.17
C LEU A 294 9.33 -10.44 -21.62
N GLY A 295 10.12 -9.83 -20.74
CA GLY A 295 11.53 -9.53 -21.02
C GLY A 295 12.35 -10.78 -21.33
N GLY A 296 12.03 -11.91 -20.69
CA GLY A 296 12.67 -13.20 -20.97
C GLY A 296 12.31 -13.82 -22.33
N LEU A 297 11.29 -13.31 -23.02
CA LEU A 297 10.89 -13.76 -24.36
C LEU A 297 11.52 -12.94 -25.49
N LEU A 298 12.30 -11.90 -25.16
CA LEU A 298 12.98 -11.06 -26.16
C LEU A 298 14.25 -11.73 -26.70
N ASN A 299 14.71 -11.29 -27.88
CA ASN A 299 15.83 -11.90 -28.63
C ASN A 299 17.16 -12.00 -27.85
N ASN A 300 17.37 -11.16 -26.83
CA ASN A 300 18.55 -11.22 -25.95
C ASN A 300 18.11 -11.33 -24.48
N PRO A 301 17.67 -12.52 -24.04
CA PRO A 301 17.00 -12.67 -22.76
C PRO A 301 17.95 -12.48 -21.58
N GLN A 302 19.24 -12.83 -21.70
CA GLN A 302 20.19 -12.71 -20.58
C GLN A 302 20.43 -11.25 -20.17
N SER A 303 20.79 -10.39 -21.13
CA SER A 303 21.01 -8.97 -20.84
C SER A 303 19.71 -8.23 -20.51
N THR A 304 18.60 -8.62 -21.15
CA THR A 304 17.28 -8.03 -20.88
C THR A 304 16.80 -8.37 -19.47
N ILE A 305 16.85 -9.65 -19.07
CA ILE A 305 16.47 -10.07 -17.71
C ILE A 305 17.38 -9.40 -16.68
N GLY A 306 18.70 -9.33 -16.95
CA GLY A 306 19.64 -8.61 -16.09
C GLY A 306 19.25 -7.14 -15.89
N ALA A 307 18.93 -6.44 -16.99
CA ALA A 307 18.54 -5.04 -16.95
C ALA A 307 17.19 -4.83 -16.25
N VAL A 308 16.18 -5.65 -16.59
CA VAL A 308 14.85 -5.59 -15.96
C VAL A 308 14.96 -5.88 -14.46
N GLY A 309 15.77 -6.86 -14.05
CA GLY A 309 16.01 -7.14 -12.63
C GLY A 309 16.58 -5.95 -11.87
N VAL A 310 17.61 -5.29 -12.42
CA VAL A 310 18.18 -4.08 -11.81
C VAL A 310 17.15 -2.94 -11.76
N LEU A 311 16.38 -2.75 -12.83
CA LEU A 311 15.39 -1.69 -12.91
C LEU A 311 14.22 -1.92 -11.96
N ILE A 312 13.72 -3.16 -11.82
CA ILE A 312 12.69 -3.52 -10.82
C ILE A 312 13.18 -3.23 -9.40
N GLN A 313 14.43 -3.59 -9.08
CA GLN A 313 15.02 -3.27 -7.78
C GLN A 313 15.12 -1.76 -7.56
N THR A 314 15.43 -1.00 -8.62
CA THR A 314 15.48 0.46 -8.60
C THR A 314 14.10 1.06 -8.37
N THR A 315 13.08 0.59 -9.09
CA THR A 315 11.67 0.96 -8.88
C THR A 315 11.23 0.67 -7.45
N GLY A 316 11.57 -0.52 -6.92
CA GLY A 316 11.25 -0.88 -5.53
C GLY A 316 11.85 0.08 -4.52
N ALA A 317 13.09 0.56 -4.74
CA ALA A 317 13.73 1.56 -3.89
C ALA A 317 13.07 2.95 -4.00
N LEU A 318 12.74 3.40 -5.21
CA LEU A 318 12.03 4.66 -5.43
C LEU A 318 10.62 4.62 -4.83
N TYR A 319 9.94 3.49 -4.90
CA TYR A 319 8.58 3.30 -4.38
C TYR A 319 8.46 3.43 -2.85
N ILE A 320 9.55 3.30 -2.08
CA ILE A 320 9.51 3.39 -0.61
C ILE A 320 8.93 4.74 -0.15
N PHE A 321 9.32 5.85 -0.77
CA PHE A 321 8.84 7.18 -0.39
C PHE A 321 7.37 7.39 -0.77
N PRO A 322 6.93 7.17 -2.03
CA PRO A 322 5.51 7.24 -2.41
C PRO A 322 4.62 6.35 -1.54
N TYR A 323 5.06 5.12 -1.22
CA TYR A 323 4.33 4.23 -0.33
C TYR A 323 4.19 4.81 1.08
N ALA A 324 5.28 5.31 1.68
CA ALA A 324 5.23 5.90 3.02
C ALA A 324 4.33 7.15 3.06
N LEU A 325 4.40 7.99 2.04
CA LEU A 325 3.55 9.16 1.86
C LEU A 325 2.08 8.76 1.69
N SER A 326 1.78 7.79 0.84
CA SER A 326 0.43 7.26 0.62
C SER A 326 -0.21 6.74 1.90
N VAL A 327 0.55 6.01 2.71
CA VAL A 327 0.11 5.54 4.01
C VAL A 327 -0.16 6.72 4.97
N SER A 328 0.73 7.72 5.00
CA SER A 328 0.57 8.93 5.81
C SER A 328 -0.69 9.71 5.43
N ILE A 329 -0.92 9.90 4.13
CA ILE A 329 -2.13 10.53 3.58
C ILE A 329 -3.37 9.72 3.94
N SER A 330 -3.34 8.39 3.78
CA SER A 330 -4.46 7.52 4.14
C SER A 330 -4.84 7.66 5.62
N GLN A 331 -3.84 7.71 6.50
CA GLN A 331 -4.05 7.90 7.93
C GLN A 331 -4.71 9.26 8.20
N ARG A 332 -4.12 10.35 7.68
CA ARG A 332 -4.60 11.71 7.88
C ARG A 332 -6.00 11.93 7.30
N VAL A 333 -6.24 11.54 6.05
CA VAL A 333 -7.56 11.62 5.41
C VAL A 333 -8.60 10.81 6.18
N GLY A 334 -8.25 9.60 6.62
CA GLY A 334 -9.15 8.77 7.43
C GLY A 334 -9.51 9.40 8.78
N HIS A 335 -8.52 9.96 9.48
CA HIS A 335 -8.72 10.67 10.75
C HIS A 335 -9.66 11.86 10.60
N GLU A 336 -9.40 12.73 9.63
CA GLU A 336 -10.20 13.94 9.42
C GLU A 336 -11.63 13.60 8.95
N LEU A 337 -11.80 12.62 8.05
CA LEU A 337 -13.13 12.17 7.64
C LEU A 337 -13.91 11.56 8.81
N GLY A 338 -13.26 10.75 9.64
CA GLY A 338 -13.85 10.19 10.86
C GLY A 338 -14.25 11.25 11.89
N ALA A 339 -13.51 12.37 11.94
CA ALA A 339 -13.81 13.51 12.80
C ALA A 339 -14.89 14.46 12.22
N GLY A 340 -15.40 14.20 11.01
CA GLY A 340 -16.36 15.07 10.33
C GLY A 340 -15.72 16.28 9.61
N GLU A 341 -14.39 16.38 9.60
CA GLU A 341 -13.62 17.50 9.09
C GLU A 341 -13.27 17.35 7.59
N ALA A 342 -14.32 17.36 6.76
CA ALA A 342 -14.19 17.16 5.30
C ALA A 342 -13.17 18.09 4.61
N ALA A 343 -13.09 19.36 5.04
CA ALA A 343 -12.17 20.34 4.47
C ALA A 343 -10.70 20.01 4.79
N ARG A 344 -10.41 19.55 6.00
CA ARG A 344 -9.06 19.13 6.42
C ARG A 344 -8.62 17.87 5.66
N ALA A 345 -9.53 16.91 5.49
CA ALA A 345 -9.29 15.72 4.68
C ALA A 345 -8.93 16.08 3.22
N GLN A 346 -9.67 17.02 2.62
CA GLN A 346 -9.39 17.51 1.27
C GLN A 346 -8.02 18.18 1.16
N ARG A 347 -7.65 19.03 2.13
CA ARG A 347 -6.34 19.70 2.15
C ARG A 347 -5.19 18.69 2.25
N ALA A 348 -5.30 17.72 3.15
CA ALA A 348 -4.31 16.65 3.30
C ALA A 348 -4.07 15.89 1.99
N ALA A 349 -5.16 15.59 1.27
CA ALA A 349 -5.09 14.93 -0.03
C ALA A 349 -4.38 15.78 -1.10
N ILE A 350 -4.75 17.06 -1.23
CA ILE A 350 -4.16 17.98 -2.22
C ILE A 350 -2.67 18.17 -1.95
N ILE A 351 -2.30 18.48 -0.70
CA ILE A 351 -0.91 18.72 -0.30
C ILE A 351 -0.08 17.44 -0.46
N GLY A 352 -0.61 16.30 -0.03
CA GLY A 352 0.06 15.01 -0.22
C GLY A 352 0.36 14.69 -1.68
N ILE A 353 -0.59 14.94 -2.60
CA ILE A 353 -0.39 14.74 -4.04
C ILE A 353 0.66 15.70 -4.61
N MET A 354 0.68 16.96 -4.17
CA MET A 354 1.70 17.93 -4.60
C MET A 354 3.11 17.53 -4.15
N VAL A 355 3.25 17.02 -2.92
CA VAL A 355 4.53 16.45 -2.43
C VAL A 355 4.95 15.27 -3.28
N ALA A 356 4.01 14.37 -3.61
CA ALA A 356 4.29 13.20 -4.42
C ALA A 356 4.72 13.55 -5.85
N PHE A 357 4.07 14.53 -6.47
CA PHE A 357 4.45 15.03 -7.79
C PHE A 357 5.85 15.66 -7.77
N SER A 358 6.14 16.46 -6.75
CA SER A 358 7.47 17.05 -6.54
C SER A 358 8.54 15.98 -6.38
N TYR A 359 8.25 14.92 -5.61
CA TYR A 359 9.11 13.76 -5.50
C TYR A 359 9.35 13.07 -6.86
N GLY A 360 8.29 12.83 -7.63
CA GLY A 360 8.40 12.24 -8.97
C GLY A 360 9.33 13.03 -9.89
N LEU A 361 9.25 14.36 -9.89
CA LEU A 361 10.16 15.23 -10.64
C LEU A 361 11.62 15.10 -10.16
N THR A 362 11.84 15.05 -8.84
CA THR A 362 13.19 14.82 -8.31
C THR A 362 13.74 13.44 -8.67
N ALA A 363 12.91 12.39 -8.64
CA ALA A 363 13.27 11.04 -9.03
C ALA A 363 13.64 10.98 -10.53
N LEU A 364 12.90 11.66 -11.39
CA LEU A 364 13.25 11.81 -12.82
C LEU A 364 14.61 12.50 -13.00
N GLY A 365 14.84 13.62 -12.32
CA GLY A 365 16.11 14.33 -12.38
C GLY A 365 17.29 13.46 -11.95
N LEU A 366 17.16 12.73 -10.84
CA LEU A 366 18.17 11.79 -10.35
C LEU A 366 18.39 10.62 -11.32
N ALA A 367 17.32 10.05 -11.88
CA ALA A 367 17.41 8.94 -12.82
C ALA A 367 18.14 9.35 -14.11
N ILE A 368 17.93 10.58 -14.59
CA ILE A 368 18.69 11.14 -15.73
C ILE A 368 20.15 11.36 -15.35
N ALA A 369 20.41 11.98 -14.20
CA ALA A 369 21.77 12.33 -13.76
C ALA A 369 22.64 11.09 -13.50
N LEU A 370 22.07 10.04 -12.91
CA LEU A 370 22.78 8.82 -12.51
C LEU A 370 22.75 7.71 -13.57
N ARG A 371 22.13 7.96 -14.74
CA ARG A 371 21.85 6.91 -15.74
C ARG A 371 23.06 6.06 -16.13
N SER A 372 24.24 6.68 -16.21
CA SER A 372 25.47 6.02 -16.66
C SER A 372 26.23 5.30 -15.54
N GLU A 373 25.99 5.65 -14.28
CA GLU A 373 26.74 5.11 -13.13
C GLU A 373 25.94 4.06 -12.35
N TRP A 374 24.62 4.19 -12.29
CA TRP A 374 23.77 3.35 -11.45
C TRP A 374 23.90 1.85 -11.76
N GLY A 375 23.89 1.47 -13.04
CA GLY A 375 24.00 0.07 -13.45
C GLY A 375 25.32 -0.60 -13.05
N LYS A 376 26.41 0.18 -12.92
CA LYS A 376 27.76 -0.33 -12.60
C LYS A 376 27.86 -0.88 -11.18
N ILE A 377 26.93 -0.51 -10.30
CA ILE A 377 26.82 -1.05 -8.94
C ILE A 377 26.41 -2.53 -8.98
N TYR A 378 25.68 -2.96 -10.01
CA TYR A 378 25.06 -4.28 -10.09
C TYR A 378 25.76 -5.24 -11.04
N THR A 379 26.32 -4.73 -12.15
CA THR A 379 26.90 -5.59 -13.21
C THR A 379 28.02 -4.89 -13.96
N ASN A 380 28.91 -5.68 -14.54
CA ASN A 380 29.95 -5.23 -15.47
C ASN A 380 29.64 -5.59 -16.93
N ASP A 381 28.48 -6.20 -17.21
CA ASP A 381 28.09 -6.57 -18.58
C ASP A 381 27.73 -5.32 -19.42
N PRO A 382 28.47 -5.02 -20.50
CA PRO A 382 28.26 -3.79 -21.28
C PRO A 382 26.87 -3.69 -21.91
N GLN A 383 26.28 -4.81 -22.34
CA GLN A 383 24.95 -4.81 -22.96
C GLN A 383 23.87 -4.47 -21.93
N THR A 384 23.90 -5.12 -20.77
CA THR A 384 23.01 -4.82 -19.65
C THR A 384 23.15 -3.37 -19.16
N LEU A 385 24.39 -2.87 -19.06
CA LEU A 385 24.65 -1.47 -18.68
C LEU A 385 24.04 -0.47 -19.67
N SER A 386 24.15 -0.73 -20.98
CA SER A 386 23.55 0.12 -22.01
C SER A 386 22.02 0.17 -21.90
N LEU A 387 21.39 -0.99 -21.68
CA LEU A 387 19.94 -1.08 -21.48
C LEU A 387 19.48 -0.30 -20.23
N ILE A 388 20.18 -0.48 -19.10
CA ILE A 388 19.90 0.26 -17.85
C ILE A 388 20.03 1.77 -18.08
N ALA A 389 21.12 2.22 -18.70
CA ALA A 389 21.40 3.64 -18.89
C ALA A 389 20.36 4.35 -19.77
N GLY A 390 19.80 3.67 -20.77
CA GLY A 390 18.72 4.25 -21.56
C GLY A 390 17.33 4.11 -20.91
N ALA A 391 17.08 3.08 -20.09
CA ALA A 391 15.78 2.88 -19.44
C ALA A 391 15.59 3.70 -18.16
N LEU A 392 16.67 4.07 -17.45
CA LEU A 392 16.56 4.87 -16.23
C LEU A 392 15.77 6.18 -16.42
N PRO A 393 16.01 6.99 -17.48
CA PRO A 393 15.16 8.14 -17.76
C PRO A 393 13.67 7.81 -17.98
N LEU A 394 13.36 6.70 -18.65
CA LEU A 394 11.97 6.24 -18.85
C LEU A 394 11.34 5.79 -17.54
N LEU A 395 12.10 5.11 -16.68
CA LEU A 395 11.67 4.75 -15.34
C LEU A 395 11.41 6.00 -14.51
N GLY A 396 12.32 6.97 -14.52
CA GLY A 396 12.12 8.26 -13.86
C GLY A 396 10.88 8.99 -14.38
N LEU A 397 10.60 8.90 -15.69
CA LEU A 397 9.40 9.48 -16.28
C LEU A 397 8.14 8.78 -15.77
N ALA A 398 8.17 7.44 -15.68
CA ALA A 398 7.09 6.65 -15.10
C ALA A 398 6.86 7.01 -13.62
N GLU A 399 7.91 7.32 -12.85
CA GLU A 399 7.79 7.74 -11.44
C GLU A 399 7.04 9.07 -11.26
N VAL A 400 7.09 9.98 -12.24
CA VAL A 400 6.29 11.21 -12.22
C VAL A 400 4.78 10.91 -12.23
N GLY A 401 4.36 9.82 -12.87
CA GLY A 401 2.97 9.33 -12.80
C GLY A 401 2.71 8.48 -11.57
N ASN A 402 3.64 7.57 -11.24
CA ASN A 402 3.52 6.59 -10.15
C ASN A 402 3.37 7.25 -8.78
N ALA A 403 4.19 8.28 -8.46
CA ALA A 403 4.17 8.88 -7.13
C ALA A 403 2.83 9.58 -6.80
N PRO A 404 2.27 10.45 -7.67
CA PRO A 404 0.92 10.98 -7.51
C PRO A 404 -0.16 9.89 -7.48
N GLN A 405 -0.07 8.87 -8.34
CA GLN A 405 -1.01 7.76 -8.40
C GLN A 405 -1.03 6.97 -7.08
N THR A 406 0.13 6.65 -6.54
CA THR A 406 0.29 5.94 -5.25
C THR A 406 -0.27 6.77 -4.10
N SER A 407 -0.04 8.09 -4.12
CA SER A 407 -0.58 9.01 -3.10
C SER A 407 -2.09 9.15 -3.21
N ALA A 408 -2.64 9.21 -4.43
CA ALA A 408 -4.07 9.21 -4.66
C ALA A 408 -4.74 7.89 -4.23
N CYS A 409 -4.06 6.75 -4.40
CA CYS A 409 -4.49 5.49 -3.82
C CYS A 409 -4.60 5.59 -2.29
N GLY A 410 -3.64 6.24 -1.62
CA GLY A 410 -3.70 6.56 -0.20
C GLY A 410 -4.93 7.37 0.19
N VAL A 411 -5.31 8.37 -0.61
CA VAL A 411 -6.55 9.14 -0.41
C VAL A 411 -7.80 8.27 -0.55
N LEU A 412 -7.85 7.39 -1.56
CA LEU A 412 -8.96 6.46 -1.74
C LEU A 412 -9.05 5.46 -0.60
N MET A 413 -7.93 4.98 -0.09
CA MET A 413 -7.88 4.14 1.11
C MET A 413 -8.40 4.91 2.33
N GLY A 414 -7.88 6.10 2.63
CA GLY A 414 -8.36 6.92 3.75
C GLY A 414 -9.86 7.25 3.68
N SER A 415 -10.42 7.35 2.46
CA SER A 415 -11.86 7.57 2.22
C SER A 415 -12.69 6.28 2.05
N ALA A 416 -12.14 5.11 2.37
CA ALA A 416 -12.80 3.80 2.27
C ALA A 416 -13.38 3.49 0.87
N ARG A 417 -12.60 3.78 -0.19
CA ARG A 417 -12.96 3.56 -1.60
C ARG A 417 -11.99 2.66 -2.39
N PRO A 418 -11.53 1.50 -1.85
CA PRO A 418 -10.61 0.61 -2.57
C PRO A 418 -11.19 0.08 -3.90
N LYS A 419 -12.54 -0.02 -4.03
CA LYS A 419 -13.23 -0.41 -5.28
C LYS A 419 -13.02 0.56 -6.44
N VAL A 420 -12.74 1.84 -6.16
CA VAL A 420 -12.37 2.79 -7.21
C VAL A 420 -10.94 2.51 -7.64
N GLY A 421 -10.02 2.36 -6.68
CA GLY A 421 -8.61 2.10 -6.94
C GLY A 421 -8.38 0.85 -7.79
N ILE A 422 -9.02 -0.28 -7.44
CA ILE A 422 -8.90 -1.52 -8.22
C ILE A 422 -9.39 -1.36 -9.68
N ARG A 423 -10.51 -0.66 -9.91
CA ARG A 423 -11.05 -0.45 -11.26
C ARG A 423 -10.08 0.37 -12.11
N VAL A 424 -9.51 1.41 -11.52
CA VAL A 424 -8.52 2.26 -12.17
C VAL A 424 -7.22 1.48 -12.43
N ASN A 425 -6.70 0.75 -11.44
CA ASN A 425 -5.49 -0.06 -11.59
C ASN A 425 -5.66 -1.13 -12.68
N LEU A 426 -6.80 -1.83 -12.70
CA LEU A 426 -7.08 -2.86 -13.72
C LEU A 426 -7.11 -2.23 -15.12
N ALA A 427 -7.81 -1.11 -15.30
CA ALA A 427 -7.86 -0.42 -16.58
C ALA A 427 -6.47 0.06 -17.02
N ALA A 428 -5.74 0.72 -16.13
CA ALA A 428 -4.45 1.31 -16.47
C ALA A 428 -3.36 0.27 -16.75
N PHE A 429 -3.17 -0.71 -15.86
CA PHE A 429 -2.07 -1.66 -15.99
C PHE A 429 -2.37 -2.79 -16.98
N TYR A 430 -3.62 -3.28 -17.04
CA TYR A 430 -3.97 -4.48 -17.81
C TYR A 430 -4.71 -4.19 -19.12
N LEU A 431 -5.52 -3.13 -19.20
CA LEU A 431 -6.24 -2.78 -20.44
C LEU A 431 -5.50 -1.75 -21.30
N ILE A 432 -4.56 -0.99 -20.72
CA ILE A 432 -3.78 0.01 -21.44
C ILE A 432 -2.30 -0.40 -21.44
N GLY A 433 -1.68 -0.45 -20.26
CA GLY A 433 -0.24 -0.64 -20.09
C GLY A 433 0.28 -1.93 -20.70
N LEU A 434 -0.33 -3.07 -20.36
CA LEU A 434 0.09 -4.38 -20.85
C LEU A 434 -0.10 -4.53 -22.38
N PRO A 435 -1.23 -4.16 -22.99
CA PRO A 435 -1.37 -4.13 -24.45
C PRO A 435 -0.32 -3.24 -25.12
N VAL A 436 -0.07 -2.03 -24.60
CA VAL A 436 0.95 -1.13 -25.14
C VAL A 436 2.34 -1.78 -25.04
N ALA A 437 2.67 -2.39 -23.89
CA ALA A 437 3.93 -3.11 -23.69
C ALA A 437 4.12 -4.22 -24.72
N VAL A 438 3.12 -5.09 -24.88
CA VAL A 438 3.18 -6.25 -25.77
C VAL A 438 3.24 -5.82 -27.24
N LEU A 439 2.39 -4.88 -27.66
CA LEU A 439 2.37 -4.40 -29.04
C LEU A 439 3.68 -3.72 -29.41
N LEU A 440 4.19 -2.80 -28.58
CA LEU A 440 5.46 -2.15 -28.86
C LEU A 440 6.64 -3.12 -28.82
N ALA A 441 6.69 -4.02 -27.84
CA ALA A 441 7.81 -4.94 -27.69
C ALA A 441 7.88 -5.99 -28.81
N PHE A 442 6.75 -6.61 -29.16
CA PHE A 442 6.71 -7.79 -30.04
C PHE A 442 6.11 -7.54 -31.42
N HIS A 443 5.10 -6.68 -31.55
CA HIS A 443 4.51 -6.41 -32.87
C HIS A 443 5.34 -5.36 -33.64
N PHE A 444 5.62 -4.23 -33.00
CA PHE A 444 6.45 -3.16 -33.58
C PHE A 444 7.95 -3.37 -33.38
N GLN A 445 8.35 -4.47 -32.73
CA GLN A 445 9.74 -4.90 -32.58
C GLN A 445 10.65 -3.85 -31.89
N PHE A 446 10.08 -3.01 -31.00
CA PHE A 446 10.88 -2.12 -30.13
C PHE A 446 11.54 -2.88 -28.98
N GLY A 447 11.23 -4.17 -28.81
CA GLY A 447 11.83 -5.07 -27.84
C GLY A 447 11.74 -4.52 -26.41
N PHE A 448 12.89 -4.42 -25.75
CA PHE A 448 13.01 -3.93 -24.38
C PHE A 448 12.37 -2.56 -24.16
N TRP A 449 12.51 -1.64 -25.12
CA TRP A 449 11.96 -0.28 -25.01
C TRP A 449 10.43 -0.27 -25.02
N GLY A 450 9.82 -1.21 -25.76
CA GLY A 450 8.37 -1.34 -25.79
C GLY A 450 7.78 -1.65 -24.41
N LEU A 451 8.46 -2.49 -23.62
CA LEU A 451 8.04 -2.83 -22.27
C LEU A 451 8.03 -1.61 -21.33
N TRP A 452 9.06 -0.76 -21.40
CA TRP A 452 9.16 0.46 -20.59
C TRP A 452 8.18 1.55 -21.01
N TRP A 453 7.90 1.70 -22.31
CA TRP A 453 6.83 2.59 -22.75
C TRP A 453 5.44 2.11 -22.30
N GLY A 454 5.23 0.79 -22.23
CA GLY A 454 4.04 0.22 -21.61
C GLY A 454 3.91 0.57 -20.13
N LEU A 455 5.01 0.56 -19.36
CA LEU A 455 5.03 1.05 -17.98
C LEU A 455 4.62 2.51 -17.88
N VAL A 456 5.21 3.38 -18.70
CA VAL A 456 4.89 4.81 -18.73
C VAL A 456 3.40 5.01 -19.05
N ALA A 457 2.88 4.32 -20.07
CA ALA A 457 1.46 4.39 -20.43
C ALA A 457 0.54 3.95 -19.27
N ALA A 458 0.90 2.86 -18.57
CA ALA A 458 0.18 2.39 -17.39
C ALA A 458 0.14 3.46 -16.29
N GLN A 459 1.30 4.00 -15.92
CA GLN A 459 1.41 4.92 -14.80
C GLN A 459 0.71 6.26 -15.05
N TYR A 460 0.86 6.83 -16.25
CA TYR A 460 0.19 8.09 -16.59
C TYR A 460 -1.32 7.94 -16.73
N SER A 461 -1.79 6.88 -17.39
CA SER A 461 -3.23 6.64 -17.48
C SER A 461 -3.85 6.41 -16.11
N CYS A 462 -3.17 5.67 -15.23
CA CYS A 462 -3.57 5.46 -13.85
C CYS A 462 -3.63 6.79 -13.06
N ALA A 463 -2.57 7.60 -13.14
CA ALA A 463 -2.51 8.90 -12.47
C ALA A 463 -3.65 9.82 -12.90
N VAL A 464 -3.91 9.94 -14.21
CA VAL A 464 -5.00 10.77 -14.74
C VAL A 464 -6.36 10.30 -14.23
N MET A 465 -6.65 8.99 -14.29
CA MET A 465 -7.91 8.44 -13.82
C MET A 465 -8.09 8.59 -12.29
N MET A 466 -7.03 8.40 -11.51
CA MET A 466 -7.03 8.61 -10.06
C MET A 466 -7.30 10.08 -9.70
N LEU A 467 -6.58 11.01 -10.32
CA LEU A 467 -6.75 12.45 -10.09
C LEU A 467 -8.14 12.92 -10.49
N TYR A 468 -8.67 12.42 -11.61
CA TYR A 468 -10.05 12.68 -12.02
C TYR A 468 -11.07 12.18 -10.97
N SER A 469 -10.89 10.97 -10.44
CA SER A 469 -11.76 10.47 -9.37
C SER A 469 -11.68 11.31 -8.10
N LEU A 470 -10.50 11.86 -7.77
CA LEU A 470 -10.35 12.73 -6.60
C LEU A 470 -10.98 14.10 -6.82
N TYR A 471 -10.85 14.66 -8.02
CA TYR A 471 -11.50 15.90 -8.40
C TYR A 471 -13.03 15.82 -8.29
N GLN A 472 -13.63 14.67 -8.62
CA GLN A 472 -15.07 14.45 -8.48
C GLN A 472 -15.55 14.17 -7.06
N THR A 473 -14.63 14.01 -6.09
CA THR A 473 -14.98 13.59 -4.73
C THR A 473 -15.73 14.70 -4.00
N ASP A 474 -16.96 14.40 -3.60
CA ASP A 474 -17.67 15.19 -2.59
C ASP A 474 -17.17 14.78 -1.18
N TRP A 475 -16.34 15.65 -0.61
CA TRP A 475 -15.72 15.43 0.70
C TRP A 475 -16.71 15.45 1.86
N ARG A 476 -17.79 16.25 1.77
CA ARG A 476 -18.84 16.27 2.81
C ARG A 476 -19.61 14.96 2.81
N HIS A 477 -19.93 14.46 1.61
CA HIS A 477 -20.53 13.14 1.48
C HIS A 477 -19.60 12.03 2.00
N GLN A 478 -18.28 12.12 1.76
CA GLN A 478 -17.33 11.13 2.30
C GLN A 478 -17.25 11.17 3.84
N ALA A 479 -17.36 12.34 4.47
CA ALA A 479 -17.39 12.44 5.93
C ALA A 479 -18.64 11.74 6.52
N LYS A 480 -19.82 11.96 5.92
CA LYS A 480 -21.04 11.24 6.32
C LYS A 480 -20.90 9.72 6.15
N ARG A 481 -20.33 9.28 5.03
CA ARG A 481 -20.09 7.85 4.78
C ARG A 481 -19.10 7.23 5.78
N ALA A 482 -18.14 8.01 6.28
CA ALA A 482 -17.21 7.55 7.31
C ALA A 482 -17.92 7.27 8.64
N GLU A 483 -18.89 8.11 9.01
CA GLU A 483 -19.75 7.88 10.17
C GLU A 483 -20.57 6.59 10.01
N GLU A 484 -21.23 6.41 8.87
CA GLU A 484 -22.02 5.20 8.55
C GLU A 484 -21.15 3.93 8.58
N LEU A 485 -19.95 3.98 7.99
CA LEU A 485 -19.02 2.84 7.97
C LEU A 485 -18.60 2.44 9.39
N THR A 486 -18.27 3.42 10.22
CA THR A 486 -17.82 3.17 11.59
C THR A 486 -18.96 2.74 12.50
N LEU A 487 -20.22 3.08 12.18
CA LEU A 487 -21.41 2.56 12.88
C LEU A 487 -21.63 1.10 12.48
N ALA A 488 -21.60 0.79 11.17
CA ALA A 488 -21.81 -0.57 10.68
C ALA A 488 -20.69 -1.56 11.07
N ALA A 489 -19.49 -1.06 11.35
CA ALA A 489 -18.34 -1.87 11.77
C ALA A 489 -18.31 -2.14 13.29
N GLY A 490 -19.02 -1.34 14.08
CA GLY A 490 -19.17 -1.53 15.53
C GLY A 490 -20.54 -2.09 15.90
N ASP A 491 -20.64 -2.67 17.08
CA ASP A 491 -21.93 -3.00 17.68
C ASP A 491 -22.45 -1.77 18.45
N GLU A 492 -23.76 -1.51 18.41
CA GLU A 492 -24.42 -0.69 19.43
C GLU A 492 -24.26 -1.44 20.78
N ASP A 493 -23.77 -0.75 21.81
CA ASP A 493 -23.56 -1.25 23.19
C ASP A 493 -22.33 -2.14 23.49
N VAL A 494 -21.13 -1.56 23.40
CA VAL A 494 -20.07 -1.88 24.36
C VAL A 494 -19.57 -0.60 25.00
N GLY A 495 -19.92 -0.42 26.28
CA GLY A 495 -19.67 0.76 27.08
C GLY A 495 -18.24 1.27 27.07
N THR A 496 -18.15 2.58 27.27
CA THR A 496 -17.02 3.52 27.14
C THR A 496 -15.79 3.29 28.04
N ASN A 497 -15.50 2.07 28.50
CA ASN A 497 -14.40 1.79 29.43
C ASN A 497 -13.10 1.31 28.75
N LEU A 498 -12.87 1.68 27.48
CA LEU A 498 -11.67 1.30 26.72
C LEU A 498 -10.53 2.35 26.78
N VAL A 499 -10.66 3.38 27.60
CA VAL A 499 -9.58 4.36 27.85
C VAL A 499 -8.95 4.03 29.23
N PRO A 500 -7.62 3.92 29.35
CA PRO A 500 -6.95 3.80 30.64
C PRO A 500 -7.03 5.08 31.49
#